data_AF-A0A8T3NL02-F1
#
_entry.id   AF-A0A8T3NL02-F1
#
_cell.length_a   1.000
_cell.length_b   1.000
_cell.length_c   1.000
_cell.angle_alpha   90.00
_cell.angle_beta   90.00
_cell.angle_gamma   90.00
#
_symmetry.space_group_name_H-M   'P 1'
#
loop_
_entity.id
_entity.type
_entity.pdbx_description
1 polymer ?
#
loop_
_entity_poly.entity_id
_entity_poly.type
_entity_poly.pdbx_seq_one_letter_code
_entity_poly.pdbx_strand_id
1 'polypeptide(L)'
;LPRDDEAQRAGRAAALQTALVEATRVPATVAERAEAVLTLAEAAAGVTYHNALGDVATAALLAEAAMRAAAVQAELNLAGIADDGFTAPMAAELAPRAAGAPERVEAILTTVRRRAAEGV
;
A
#
# COMPACT_ATOMS: atom_id res chain seq x y z
N LEU A 1 -7.38 32.26 -35.29
CA LEU A 1 -6.69 31.27 -34.43
C LEU A 1 -7.56 30.01 -34.41
N PRO A 2 -7.08 28.88 -34.96
CA PRO A 2 -7.91 27.70 -35.12
C PRO A 2 -8.27 27.18 -33.72
N ARG A 3 -9.57 27.00 -33.50
CA ARG A 3 -10.13 26.47 -32.26
C ARG A 3 -9.57 25.06 -32.05
N ASP A 4 -9.04 24.79 -30.86
CA ASP A 4 -8.82 23.42 -30.37
C ASP A 4 -10.10 22.62 -30.64
N ASP A 5 -10.01 21.70 -31.61
CA ASP A 5 -11.08 20.84 -32.07
C ASP A 5 -11.62 20.01 -30.88
N GLU A 6 -12.94 19.85 -30.83
CA GLU A 6 -13.63 19.07 -29.80
C GLU A 6 -13.14 17.61 -29.76
N ALA A 7 -12.77 17.04 -30.91
CA ALA A 7 -12.17 15.71 -31.00
C ALA A 7 -10.77 15.67 -30.35
N GLN A 8 -9.97 16.73 -30.49
CA GLN A 8 -8.67 16.84 -29.82
C GLN A 8 -8.83 16.97 -28.30
N ARG A 9 -9.85 17.70 -27.84
CA ARG A 9 -10.18 17.80 -26.40
C ARG A 9 -10.64 16.44 -25.84
N ALA A 10 -11.52 15.74 -26.54
CA ALA A 10 -11.98 14.41 -26.15
C ALA A 10 -10.82 13.39 -26.11
N GLY A 11 -9.94 13.41 -27.12
CA GLY A 11 -8.78 12.53 -27.18
C GLY A 11 -7.80 12.75 -26.02
N ARG A 12 -7.53 14.02 -25.66
CA ARG A 12 -6.70 14.35 -24.49
C ARG A 12 -7.33 13.88 -23.18
N ALA A 13 -8.64 14.07 -23.02
CA ALA A 13 -9.35 13.64 -21.81
C ALA A 13 -9.29 12.10 -21.65
N ALA A 14 -9.51 11.35 -22.73
CA ALA A 14 -9.40 9.89 -22.72
C ALA A 14 -7.99 9.42 -22.37
N ALA A 15 -6.96 10.04 -22.96
CA ALA A 15 -5.56 9.70 -22.65
C ALA A 15 -5.20 9.96 -21.19
N LEU A 16 -5.71 11.05 -20.59
CA LEU A 16 -5.50 11.36 -19.18
C LEU A 16 -6.18 10.33 -18.26
N GLN A 17 -7.40 9.90 -18.59
CA GLN A 17 -8.10 8.86 -17.82
C GLN A 17 -7.33 7.54 -17.84
N THR A 18 -6.86 7.10 -19.01
CA THR A 18 -6.01 5.91 -19.11
C THR A 18 -4.73 6.06 -18.28
N ALA A 19 -4.06 7.21 -18.34
CA ALA A 19 -2.85 7.46 -17.56
C ALA A 19 -3.10 7.41 -16.04
N LEU A 20 -4.23 7.94 -15.56
CA LEU A 20 -4.61 7.87 -14.14
C LEU A 20 -4.87 6.42 -13.69
N VAL A 21 -5.53 5.61 -14.52
CA VAL A 21 -5.75 4.19 -14.23
C VAL A 21 -4.40 3.46 -14.11
N GLU A 22 -3.49 3.64 -15.06
CA GLU A 22 -2.14 3.04 -14.98
C GLU A 22 -1.36 3.54 -13.75
N ALA A 23 -1.43 4.85 -13.48
CA ALA A 23 -0.76 5.44 -12.32
C ALA A 23 -1.31 4.91 -10.99
N THR A 24 -2.59 4.51 -10.92
CA THR A 24 -3.22 3.92 -9.73
C THR A 24 -2.76 2.48 -9.48
N ARG A 25 -2.36 1.74 -10.52
CA ARG A 25 -1.84 0.37 -10.35
C ARG A 25 -0.50 0.32 -9.60
N VAL A 26 0.28 1.40 -9.66
CA VAL A 26 1.56 1.51 -8.95
C VAL A 26 1.38 1.47 -7.43
N PRO A 27 0.62 2.39 -6.78
CA PRO A 27 0.38 2.30 -5.35
C PRO A 27 -0.35 1.00 -4.96
N ALA A 28 -1.24 0.47 -5.79
CA ALA A 28 -1.86 -0.82 -5.51
C ALA A 28 -0.84 -1.95 -5.36
N THR A 29 0.12 -2.01 -6.29
CA THR A 29 1.25 -2.96 -6.24
C THR A 29 2.12 -2.71 -5.00
N VAL A 30 2.39 -1.45 -4.64
CA VAL A 30 3.17 -1.14 -3.42
C VAL A 30 2.47 -1.65 -2.17
N ALA A 31 1.16 -1.45 -2.05
CA ALA A 31 0.38 -1.95 -0.91
C ALA A 31 0.41 -3.48 -0.83
N GLU A 32 0.23 -4.18 -1.96
CA GLU A 32 0.32 -5.64 -2.03
C GLU A 32 1.69 -6.16 -1.58
N ARG A 33 2.78 -5.55 -2.07
CA ARG A 33 4.14 -5.97 -1.70
C ARG A 33 4.46 -5.66 -0.24
N ALA A 34 4.00 -4.53 0.28
CA ALA A 34 4.17 -4.18 1.67
C ALA A 34 3.38 -5.13 2.60
N GLU A 35 2.17 -5.54 2.23
CA GLU A 35 1.42 -6.57 2.96
C GLU A 35 2.16 -7.92 2.98
N ALA A 36 2.79 -8.31 1.87
CA ALA A 36 3.62 -9.51 1.82
C ALA A 36 4.83 -9.40 2.77
N VAL A 37 5.48 -8.25 2.83
CA VAL A 37 6.58 -7.99 3.80
C VAL A 37 6.08 -8.08 5.23
N LEU A 38 4.92 -7.49 5.55
CA LEU A 38 4.35 -7.57 6.89
C LEU A 38 4.03 -9.01 7.29
N THR A 39 3.49 -9.81 6.36
CA THR A 39 3.22 -11.24 6.55
C THR A 39 4.50 -12.04 6.81
N LEU A 40 5.60 -11.72 6.12
CA LEU A 40 6.89 -12.33 6.39
C LEU A 40 7.46 -11.91 7.75
N ALA A 41 7.31 -10.63 8.13
CA ALA A 41 7.73 -10.13 9.44
C ALA A 41 6.95 -10.83 10.57
N GLU A 42 5.66 -11.07 10.37
CA GLU A 42 4.80 -11.82 11.30
C GLU A 42 5.29 -13.25 11.53
N ALA A 43 5.57 -13.99 10.46
CA ALA A 43 6.14 -15.33 10.55
C ALA A 43 7.55 -15.30 11.19
N ALA A 44 8.38 -14.33 10.84
CA ALA A 44 9.74 -14.18 11.34
C ALA A 44 9.79 -13.86 12.85
N ALA A 45 8.82 -13.12 13.37
CA ALA A 45 8.78 -12.70 14.78
C ALA A 45 8.91 -13.87 15.76
N GLY A 46 8.38 -15.05 15.41
CA GLY A 46 8.46 -16.26 16.25
C GLY A 46 9.75 -17.07 16.13
N VAL A 47 10.48 -16.98 15.02
CA VAL A 47 11.56 -17.92 14.68
C VAL A 47 12.93 -17.27 14.46
N THR A 48 12.98 -15.96 14.25
CA THR A 48 14.22 -15.22 13.98
C THR A 48 15.22 -15.31 15.14
N TYR A 49 16.51 -15.34 14.81
CA TYR A 49 17.61 -15.26 15.78
C TYR A 49 17.53 -13.98 16.62
N HIS A 50 17.84 -14.07 17.91
CA HIS A 50 17.63 -12.99 18.89
C HIS A 50 18.23 -11.64 18.44
N ASN A 51 19.46 -11.62 17.93
CA ASN A 51 20.11 -10.36 17.52
C ASN A 51 19.52 -9.75 16.23
N ALA A 52 18.66 -10.47 15.51
CA ALA A 52 17.99 -10.01 14.30
C ALA A 52 16.52 -9.62 14.54
N LEU A 53 16.05 -9.61 15.79
CA LEU A 53 14.69 -9.17 16.13
C LEU A 53 14.43 -7.70 15.74
N GLY A 54 15.46 -6.85 15.76
CA GLY A 54 15.37 -5.46 15.30
C GLY A 54 15.03 -5.34 13.81
N ASP A 55 15.52 -6.26 12.97
CA ASP A 55 15.20 -6.29 11.54
C ASP A 55 13.73 -6.65 11.31
N VAL A 56 13.18 -7.56 12.12
CA VAL A 56 11.76 -7.92 12.07
C VAL A 56 10.86 -6.72 12.42
N ALA A 57 11.19 -6.00 13.50
CA ALA A 57 10.46 -4.80 13.89
C ALA A 57 10.54 -3.71 12.80
N THR A 58 11.74 -3.51 12.24
CA THR A 58 11.96 -2.55 11.16
C THR A 58 11.14 -2.90 9.91
N ALA A 59 11.15 -4.16 9.49
CA ALA A 59 10.37 -4.62 8.35
C ALA A 59 8.87 -4.39 8.54
N ALA A 60 8.33 -4.69 9.73
CA ALA A 60 6.91 -4.47 10.03
C ALA A 60 6.53 -2.98 9.96
N LEU A 61 7.31 -2.10 10.60
CA LEU A 61 7.06 -0.66 10.62
C LEU A 61 7.14 -0.03 9.22
N LEU A 62 8.14 -0.41 8.43
CA LEU A 62 8.29 0.08 7.06
C LEU A 62 7.15 -0.42 6.15
N ALA A 63 6.72 -1.67 6.33
CA ALA A 63 5.58 -2.23 5.60
C ALA A 63 4.28 -1.47 5.92
N GLU A 64 4.03 -1.15 7.19
CA GLU A 64 2.88 -0.33 7.58
C GLU A 64 2.89 1.04 6.90
N ALA A 65 4.02 1.74 7.00
CA ALA A 65 4.18 3.07 6.42
C ALA A 65 3.98 3.03 4.91
N ALA A 66 4.53 2.02 4.22
CA ALA A 66 4.38 1.83 2.79
C ALA A 66 2.91 1.56 2.39
N MET A 67 2.18 0.71 3.11
CA MET A 67 0.76 0.45 2.84
C MET A 67 -0.10 1.70 3.02
N ARG A 68 0.14 2.46 4.10
CA ARG A 68 -0.60 3.70 4.37
C ARG A 68 -0.30 4.77 3.31
N ALA A 69 0.97 4.93 2.94
CA ALA A 69 1.36 5.86 1.88
C ALA A 69 0.76 5.47 0.52
N ALA A 70 0.78 4.18 0.19
CA ALA A 70 0.20 3.65 -1.03
C ALA A 70 -1.31 3.89 -1.09
N ALA A 71 -2.05 3.63 -0.01
CA ALA A 71 -3.49 3.89 0.06
C ALA A 71 -3.81 5.36 -0.23
N VAL A 72 -3.10 6.31 0.40
CA VAL A 72 -3.30 7.75 0.14
C VAL A 72 -3.00 8.12 -1.31
N GLN A 73 -1.92 7.59 -1.91
CA GLN A 73 -1.60 7.85 -3.31
C GLN A 73 -2.66 7.29 -4.27
N ALA A 74 -3.18 6.10 -3.98
CA ALA A 74 -4.27 5.52 -4.76
C ALA A 74 -5.55 6.35 -4.63
N GLU A 75 -5.96 6.73 -3.41
CA GLU A 75 -7.14 7.58 -3.16
C GLU A 75 -7.11 8.88 -3.98
N LEU A 76 -5.94 9.54 -4.04
CA LEU A 76 -5.77 10.77 -4.82
C LEU A 76 -5.93 10.54 -6.32
N ASN A 77 -5.42 9.43 -6.86
CA ASN A 77 -5.60 9.10 -8.27
C ASN A 77 -7.05 8.70 -8.57
N LEU A 78 -7.66 7.89 -7.70
CA LEU A 78 -9.03 7.42 -7.82
C LEU A 78 -10.04 8.57 -7.86
N ALA A 79 -9.81 9.64 -7.10
CA ALA A 79 -10.65 10.84 -7.12
C ALA A 79 -10.70 11.55 -8.50
N GLY A 80 -9.71 11.28 -9.37
CA GLY A 80 -9.65 11.81 -10.73
C GLY A 80 -10.15 10.87 -11.83
N ILE A 81 -10.53 9.63 -11.50
CA ILE A 81 -10.96 8.61 -12.46
C ILE A 81 -12.48 8.58 -12.54
N ALA A 82 -13.02 8.62 -13.76
CA ALA A 82 -14.47 8.60 -14.00
C ALA A 82 -15.06 7.18 -14.11
N ASP A 83 -14.21 6.15 -14.26
CA ASP A 83 -14.64 4.76 -14.37
C ASP A 83 -14.95 4.14 -13.00
N ASP A 84 -16.22 4.19 -12.60
CA ASP A 84 -16.72 3.57 -11.37
C ASP A 84 -16.47 2.05 -11.31
N GLY A 85 -16.39 1.39 -12.47
CA GLY A 85 -16.06 -0.04 -12.57
C GLY A 85 -14.61 -0.35 -12.19
N PHE A 86 -13.73 0.64 -12.23
CA PHE A 86 -12.35 0.54 -11.75
C PHE A 86 -12.19 1.09 -10.33
N THR A 87 -12.82 2.23 -10.01
CA THR A 87 -12.57 2.93 -8.75
C THR A 87 -13.08 2.15 -7.53
N ALA A 88 -14.31 1.64 -7.59
CA ALA A 88 -14.92 0.90 -6.49
C ALA A 88 -14.13 -0.37 -6.09
N PRO A 89 -13.78 -1.29 -7.03
CA PRO A 89 -13.00 -2.48 -6.65
C PRO A 89 -11.59 -2.13 -6.17
N MET A 90 -10.93 -1.13 -6.77
CA MET A 90 -9.59 -0.71 -6.36
C MET A 90 -9.59 -0.14 -4.93
N ALA A 91 -10.57 0.69 -4.59
CA ALA A 91 -10.73 1.21 -3.22
C ALA A 91 -11.03 0.08 -2.21
N ALA A 92 -11.93 -0.84 -2.57
CA ALA A 92 -12.27 -2.00 -1.74
C ALA A 92 -11.09 -2.95 -1.53
N GLU A 93 -10.18 -3.02 -2.50
CA GLU A 93 -8.95 -3.79 -2.41
C GLU A 93 -7.90 -3.14 -1.47
N LEU A 94 -7.77 -1.82 -1.47
CA LEU A 94 -6.69 -1.13 -0.74
C LEU A 94 -7.06 -0.76 0.70
N ALA A 95 -8.30 -0.36 0.95
CA ALA A 95 -8.73 0.12 2.26
C ALA A 95 -8.50 -0.90 3.40
N PRO A 96 -8.81 -2.21 3.24
CA PRO A 96 -8.61 -3.18 4.30
C PRO A 96 -7.13 -3.38 4.67
N ARG A 97 -6.23 -3.33 3.69
CA ARG A 97 -4.78 -3.52 3.91
C ARG A 97 -4.20 -2.43 4.80
N ALA A 98 -4.49 -1.16 4.46
CA ALA A 98 -4.02 -0.03 5.24
C ALA A 98 -4.66 0.02 6.65
N ALA A 99 -5.94 -0.33 6.76
CA ALA A 99 -6.65 -0.33 8.03
C ALA A 99 -6.19 -1.44 9.00
N GLY A 100 -5.87 -2.64 8.47
CA GLY A 100 -5.44 -3.78 9.28
C GLY A 100 -3.94 -3.79 9.64
N ALA A 101 -3.11 -3.01 8.94
CA ALA A 101 -1.66 -3.02 9.15
C ALA A 101 -1.22 -2.64 10.58
N PRO A 102 -1.77 -1.58 11.23
CA PRO A 102 -1.30 -1.17 12.56
C PRO A 102 -1.48 -2.23 13.65
N GLU A 103 -2.61 -2.94 13.64
CA GLU A 103 -2.88 -4.00 14.62
C GLU A 103 -1.87 -5.15 14.50
N ARG A 104 -1.61 -5.59 13.25
CA ARG A 104 -0.62 -6.63 12.96
C ARG A 104 0.79 -6.19 13.37
N VAL A 105 1.15 -4.93 13.13
CA VAL A 105 2.45 -4.37 13.50
C VAL A 105 2.61 -4.37 15.02
N GLU A 106 1.62 -3.92 15.79
CA GLU A 106 1.69 -3.94 17.25
C GLU A 106 1.80 -5.36 17.82
N ALA A 107 1.13 -6.34 17.20
CA ALA A 107 1.29 -7.75 17.58
C ALA A 107 2.73 -8.25 17.35
N ILE A 108 3.34 -7.88 16.21
CA ILE A 108 4.73 -8.20 15.90
C ILE A 108 5.67 -7.53 16.90
N LEU A 109 5.50 -6.24 17.17
CA LEU A 109 6.34 -5.49 18.10
C LEU A 109 6.23 -6.03 19.53
N THR A 110 5.03 -6.44 19.96
CA THR A 110 4.82 -7.12 21.24
C THR A 110 5.61 -8.43 21.32
N THR A 111 5.56 -9.24 20.26
CA THR A 111 6.32 -10.49 20.18
C THR A 111 7.83 -10.25 20.20
N VAL A 112 8.31 -9.28 19.41
CA VAL A 112 9.71 -8.87 19.36
C VAL A 112 10.21 -8.42 20.73
N ARG A 113 9.49 -7.51 21.40
CA ARG A 113 9.88 -6.99 22.73
C ARG A 113 9.93 -8.10 23.77
N ARG A 114 8.95 -9.02 23.76
CA ARG A 114 8.93 -10.17 24.66
C ARG A 114 10.16 -11.07 24.45
N ARG A 115 10.46 -11.46 23.20
CA ARG A 115 11.62 -12.30 22.89
C ARG A 115 12.96 -11.60 23.14
N ALA A 116 13.00 -10.28 23.00
CA ALA A 116 14.17 -9.48 23.35
C ALA A 116 14.45 -9.49 24.86
N ALA A 117 13.41 -9.54 25.70
CA ALA A 117 13.58 -9.63 27.15
C ALA A 117 13.96 -11.05 27.63
N GLU A 118 13.53 -12.10 26.91
CA GLU A 118 13.80 -13.51 27.24
C GLU A 118 15.20 -13.99 26.83
N GLY A 119 15.87 -13.28 25.91
CA GLY A 119 17.19 -13.65 25.38
C GLY A 119 18.39 -13.06 26.12
N VAL A 120 18.18 -12.49 27.30
CA VAL A 120 19.22 -11.99 28.22
C VAL A 120 19.69 -13.09 29.16
#